data_AF-A0A2S7T195-F1
#
_entry.id   AF-A0A2S7T195-F1
#
_cell.length_a   1.000
_cell.length_b   1.000
_cell.length_c   1.000
_cell.angle_alpha   90.00
_cell.angle_beta   90.00
_cell.angle_gamma   90.00
#
_symmetry.space_group_name_H-M   'P 1'
#
loop_
_entity.id
_entity.type
_entity.pdbx_description
1 polymer ?
#
loop_
_entity_poly.entity_id
_entity_poly.type
_entity_poly.pdbx_seq_one_letter_code
_entity_poly.pdbx_strand_id
1 'polypeptide(L)'
;MIRKKSVGNKSQIISEYLSGDSTFLQLEHKHGVAARTIQSWVRAFRLKNPVATPSSDNVDDVKKLKRQLADAQLKNELLEEMLRLSEEQTGLDLRKKFGPRQS
;
A
#
# COMPACT_ATOMS: atom_id res chain seq x y z
N MET A 1 -36.16 14.62 25.30
CA MET A 1 -34.75 14.82 25.70
C MET A 1 -33.94 13.63 25.19
N ILE A 2 -33.18 13.82 24.11
CA ILE A 2 -32.60 12.72 23.31
C ILE A 2 -31.32 12.19 23.97
N ARG A 3 -31.23 10.85 24.03
CA ARG A 3 -30.28 10.04 24.79
C ARG A 3 -28.83 10.23 24.32
N LYS A 4 -27.93 10.44 25.28
CA LYS A 4 -26.47 10.44 25.14
C LYS A 4 -26.02 9.02 24.75
N LYS A 5 -25.99 8.67 23.46
CA LYS A 5 -25.49 7.37 23.03
C LYS A 5 -23.96 7.36 23.09
N SER A 6 -23.48 6.36 23.83
CA SER A 6 -22.08 6.02 24.09
C SER A 6 -21.21 6.21 22.85
N VAL A 7 -20.09 6.91 23.03
CA VAL A 7 -19.05 7.10 22.02
C VAL A 7 -18.38 5.74 21.80
N GLY A 8 -19.02 4.88 21.01
CA GLY A 8 -18.42 3.66 20.49
C GLY A 8 -17.21 4.04 19.64
N ASN A 9 -16.04 3.97 20.25
CA ASN A 9 -14.71 3.94 19.66
C ASN A 9 -14.52 4.83 18.42
N LYS A 10 -14.44 6.15 18.63
CA LYS A 10 -14.00 7.13 17.60
C LYS A 10 -12.77 6.63 16.82
N SER A 11 -11.82 6.04 17.52
CA SER A 11 -10.60 5.44 16.95
C SER A 11 -10.88 4.31 15.97
N GLN A 12 -11.87 3.46 16.24
CA GLN A 12 -12.26 2.34 15.38
C GLN A 12 -12.91 2.82 14.08
N ILE A 13 -13.76 3.84 14.17
CA ILE A 13 -14.38 4.47 12.99
C ILE A 13 -13.31 5.15 12.12
N ILE A 14 -12.33 5.81 12.75
CA ILE A 14 -11.21 6.45 12.03
C ILE A 14 -10.31 5.40 11.38
N SER A 15 -9.99 4.29 12.06
CA SER A 15 -9.16 3.22 11.47
C SER A 15 -9.87 2.55 10.29
N GLU A 16 -11.16 2.28 10.41
CA GLU A 16 -11.97 1.70 9.33
C GLU A 16 -12.02 2.62 8.10
N TYR A 17 -12.11 3.94 8.31
CA TYR A 17 -12.00 4.91 7.22
C TYR A 17 -10.59 4.94 6.59
N LEU A 18 -9.53 4.87 7.40
CA LEU A 18 -8.15 4.91 6.93
C LEU A 18 -7.73 3.64 6.18
N SER A 19 -8.35 2.50 6.48
CA SER A 19 -8.19 1.27 5.71
C SER A 19 -8.68 1.41 4.26
N GLY A 20 -9.56 2.38 3.97
CA GLY A 20 -10.05 2.69 2.62
C GLY A 20 -11.27 1.89 2.17
N ASP A 21 -11.77 0.98 3.01
CA ASP A 21 -12.87 0.06 2.67
C ASP A 21 -14.28 0.65 2.86
N SER A 22 -14.39 1.85 3.43
CA SER A 22 -15.70 2.42 3.80
C SER A 22 -15.80 3.93 3.60
N THR A 23 -16.90 4.34 2.98
CA THR A 23 -17.27 5.75 2.81
C THR A 23 -17.91 6.32 4.08
N PHE A 24 -17.89 7.65 4.22
CA PHE A 24 -18.52 8.33 5.37
C PHE A 24 -20.01 7.97 5.54
N LEU A 25 -20.73 7.76 4.44
CA LEU A 25 -22.14 7.37 4.46
C LEU A 25 -22.34 5.94 4.98
N GLN A 26 -21.49 5.01 4.55
CA GLN A 26 -21.51 3.63 5.04
C GLN A 26 -21.18 3.55 6.54
N LEU A 27 -20.22 4.36 7.00
CA LEU A 27 -19.89 4.46 8.42
C LEU A 27 -21.04 5.08 9.24
N GLU A 28 -21.79 6.03 8.66
CA GLU A 28 -22.98 6.60 9.30
C GLU A 28 -24.07 5.54 9.50
N HIS A 29 -24.36 4.72 8.49
CA HIS A 29 -25.31 3.62 8.62
C HIS A 29 -24.84 2.55 9.60
N LYS A 30 -23.55 2.21 9.61
CA LYS A 30 -22.98 1.14 10.44
C LYS A 30 -22.87 1.52 11.91
N HIS A 31 -22.44 2.76 12.20
CA HIS A 31 -22.14 3.23 13.55
C HIS A 31 -23.20 4.19 14.11
N GLY A 32 -24.18 4.61 13.29
CA GLY A 32 -25.25 5.53 13.71
C GLY A 32 -24.77 6.93 14.06
N VAL A 33 -23.61 7.34 13.54
CA VAL A 33 -22.99 8.65 13.75
C VAL A 33 -23.08 9.45 12.45
N ALA A 34 -23.60 10.68 12.51
CA ALA A 34 -23.69 11.54 11.34
C ALA A 34 -22.35 11.68 10.60
N ALA A 35 -22.34 11.58 9.28
CA ALA A 35 -21.13 11.68 8.45
C ALA A 35 -20.32 12.96 8.73
N ARG A 36 -20.99 14.07 9.06
CA ARG A 36 -20.34 15.35 9.40
C ARG A 36 -19.50 15.28 10.67
N THR A 37 -19.94 14.49 11.65
CA THR A 37 -19.19 14.24 12.89
C THR A 37 -17.98 13.36 12.62
N ILE A 38 -18.13 12.33 11.79
CA ILE A 38 -17.01 11.47 11.36
C ILE A 38 -15.96 12.29 10.59
N GLN A 39 -16.40 13.16 9.68
CA GLN A 39 -15.52 14.06 8.93
C GLN A 39 -14.74 15.00 9.85
N SER A 40 -15.38 15.54 10.89
CA SER A 40 -14.72 16.37 11.90
C SER A 40 -13.64 15.59 12.66
N TRP A 41 -13.92 14.34 13.05
CA TRP A 41 -12.94 13.49 13.73
C TRP A 41 -11.75 13.13 12.84
N VAL A 42 -11.98 12.79 11.57
CA VAL A 42 -10.92 12.51 10.60
C VAL A 42 -10.05 13.75 10.35
N ARG A 43 -10.66 14.94 10.25
CA ARG A 43 -9.90 16.21 10.12
C ARG A 43 -9.01 16.47 11.33
N ALA A 44 -9.55 16.32 12.55
CA ALA A 44 -8.77 16.48 13.77
C ALA A 44 -7.64 15.43 13.89
N PHE A 45 -7.90 14.19 13.47
CA PHE A 45 -6.89 13.14 13.46
C PHE A 45 -5.76 13.40 12.46
N ARG A 46 -6.08 13.88 11.26
CA ARG A 46 -5.09 14.28 10.24
C ARG A 46 -4.23 15.44 10.71
N LEU A 47 -4.83 16.44 11.38
CA LEU A 47 -4.08 17.57 11.92
C LEU A 47 -3.11 17.14 13.03
N LYS A 48 -3.49 16.12 13.82
CA LYS A 48 -2.65 15.53 14.86
C LYS A 48 -1.56 14.60 14.31
N ASN A 49 -1.76 14.01 13.13
CA ASN A 49 -0.85 13.05 12.50
C ASN A 49 -0.55 13.46 11.03
N PRO A 50 0.39 14.40 10.80
CA PRO A 50 0.68 14.89 9.45
C PRO A 50 1.30 13.83 8.51
N VAL A 51 1.74 12.69 9.06
CA VAL A 51 2.39 11.60 8.30
C VAL A 51 1.38 10.68 7.57
N ALA A 52 0.08 10.72 7.95
CA ALA A 52 -0.91 9.75 7.47
C ALA A 52 -1.68 10.18 6.20
N THR A 53 -1.30 11.28 5.55
CA THR A 53 -1.89 11.66 4.27
C THR A 53 -0.97 11.22 3.14
N PRO A 54 -1.42 10.34 2.21
CA PRO A 54 -0.78 10.29 0.91
C PRO A 54 -0.99 11.68 0.28
N SER A 55 0.02 12.54 0.35
CA SER A 55 0.02 13.77 -0.43
C SER A 55 -0.16 13.41 -1.90
N SER A 56 -0.77 14.28 -2.70
CA SER A 56 -1.00 14.03 -4.13
C SER A 56 0.27 13.54 -4.85
N ASP A 57 1.44 14.01 -4.40
CA ASP A 57 2.76 13.62 -4.91
C ASP A 57 3.03 12.11 -4.76
N ASN A 58 2.56 11.48 -3.67
CA ASN A 58 2.76 10.06 -3.43
C ASN A 58 2.02 9.17 -4.44
N VAL A 59 0.91 9.63 -5.02
CA VAL A 59 0.12 8.82 -5.97
C VAL A 59 0.87 8.68 -7.30
N ASP A 60 1.46 9.78 -7.77
CA ASP A 60 2.29 9.77 -8.98
C ASP A 60 3.58 8.97 -8.77
N ASP A 61 4.18 9.06 -7.58
CA ASP A 61 5.37 8.29 -7.24
C ASP A 61 5.07 6.80 -7.11
N VAL A 62 3.96 6.41 -6.48
CA VAL A 62 3.51 5.00 -6.45
C VAL A 62 3.29 4.47 -7.87
N LYS A 63 2.72 5.27 -8.77
CA LYS A 63 2.54 4.87 -10.18
C LYS A 63 3.87 4.69 -10.92
N LYS A 64 4.81 5.63 -10.73
CA LYS A 64 6.17 5.54 -11.31
C LYS A 64 6.92 4.32 -10.77
N LEU A 65 6.89 4.09 -9.46
CA LEU A 65 7.54 2.96 -8.80
C LEU A 65 6.97 1.62 -9.29
N LYS A 66 5.65 1.50 -9.44
CA LYS A 66 5.03 0.30 -10.02
C LYS A 66 5.50 0.02 -11.44
N ARG A 67 5.65 1.07 -12.26
CA ARG A 67 6.17 0.94 -13.63
C ARG A 67 7.63 0.49 -13.64
N GLN A 68 8.48 1.10 -12.83
CA GLN A 68 9.89 0.71 -12.70
C GLN A 68 10.05 -0.73 -12.21
N LEU A 69 9.18 -1.17 -11.29
CA LEU A 69 9.16 -2.54 -10.82
C LEU A 69 8.81 -3.52 -11.95
N ALA A 70 7.80 -3.22 -12.76
CA ALA A 70 7.44 -4.04 -13.92
C ALA A 70 8.58 -4.10 -14.94
N ASP A 71 9.22 -2.97 -15.25
CA ASP A 71 10.35 -2.92 -16.18
C ASP A 71 11.55 -3.73 -15.66
N ALA A 72 11.81 -3.71 -14.35
CA ALA A 72 12.87 -4.49 -13.73
C ALA A 72 12.58 -6.00 -13.75
N GLN A 73 11.33 -6.40 -13.48
CA GLN A 73 10.91 -7.80 -13.55
C GLN A 73 11.05 -8.36 -14.97
N LEU A 74 10.60 -7.61 -15.98
CA LEU A 74 10.73 -8.02 -17.39
C LEU A 74 12.20 -8.17 -17.81
N LYS A 75 13.08 -7.25 -17.37
CA LYS A 75 14.52 -7.36 -17.64
C LYS A 75 15.12 -8.59 -17.00
N ASN A 76 14.73 -8.93 -15.78
CA ASN A 76 15.23 -10.12 -15.10
C ASN A 76 14.78 -11.39 -15.83
N GLU A 77 13.51 -11.49 -16.22
CA GLU A 77 12.98 -12.63 -16.99
C GLU A 77 13.71 -12.78 -18.33
N LEU A 78 13.92 -11.68 -19.05
CA LEU A 78 14.69 -11.69 -20.29
C LEU A 78 16.13 -12.17 -20.07
N LEU A 79 16.80 -11.71 -19.01
CA LEU A 79 18.15 -12.12 -18.67
C LEU A 79 18.22 -13.61 -18.33
N GLU A 80 17.23 -14.14 -17.61
CA GLU A 80 17.11 -15.56 -17.29
C GLU A 80 16.94 -16.41 -18.55
N GLU A 81 16.09 -15.99 -19.48
CA GLU A 81 15.90 -16.69 -20.76
C GLU A 81 17.15 -16.61 -21.66
N MET A 82 17.85 -15.47 -21.71
CA MET A 82 19.12 -15.37 -22.43
C MET A 82 20.19 -16.29 -21.85
N LEU A 83 20.26 -16.41 -20.52
CA LEU A 83 21.18 -17.34 -19.86
C LEU A 83 20.85 -18.78 -20.25
N ARG A 84 19.57 -19.16 -20.20
CA ARG A 84 19.11 -20.49 -20.61
C ARG A 84 19.48 -20.81 -22.06
N LEU A 85 19.18 -19.91 -23.00
CA LEU A 85 19.52 -20.10 -24.40
C LEU A 85 21.03 -20.18 -24.62
N SER A 86 21.82 -19.42 -23.86
CA SER A 86 23.28 -19.47 -23.96
C SER A 86 23.86 -20.78 -23.42
N GLU A 87 23.30 -21.31 -22.33
CA GLU A 87 23.63 -22.64 -21.81
C GLU A 87 23.31 -23.72 -22.85
N GLU A 88 22.14 -23.65 -23.49
CA GLU A 88 21.72 -24.60 -24.54
C GLU A 88 22.64 -24.53 -25.78
N GLN A 89 23.04 -23.34 -26.22
CA GLN A 89 23.85 -23.15 -27.44
C GLN A 89 25.34 -23.41 -27.24
N THR A 90 25.88 -23.06 -26.07
CA THR A 90 27.33 -23.08 -25.82
C THR A 90 27.76 -24.27 -24.96
N GLY A 91 26.82 -24.90 -24.25
CA GLY A 91 27.10 -25.97 -23.28
C GLY A 91 27.84 -25.50 -22.02
N LEU A 92 28.00 -24.18 -21.84
CA LEU A 92 28.68 -23.57 -20.70
C LEU A 92 27.66 -23.00 -19.72
N ASP A 93 27.73 -23.42 -18.46
CA ASP A 93 26.94 -22.85 -17.34
C ASP A 93 27.47 -21.43 -17.03
N LEU A 94 26.83 -20.41 -17.61
CA LEU A 94 27.17 -19.00 -17.39
C LEU A 94 26.59 -18.45 -16.07
N ARG A 95 25.83 -19.26 -15.33
CA ARG A 95 25.25 -18.85 -14.06
C ARG A 95 26.35 -18.72 -13.00
N LYS A 96 26.61 -17.48 -12.58
CA LYS A 96 27.57 -17.20 -11.51
C LYS A 96 27.03 -17.67 -10.16
N LYS A 97 27.45 -18.86 -9.71
CA LYS A 97 27.17 -19.40 -8.36
C LYS A 97 28.10 -18.74 -7.35
N PHE A 98 27.68 -17.64 -6.74
CA PHE A 98 28.39 -17.09 -5.58
C PHE A 98 28.05 -17.94 -4.35
N GLY A 99 29.02 -18.73 -3.89
CA GLY A 99 29.04 -19.30 -2.54
C GLY A 99 30.23 -18.72 -1.76
N PRO A 100 30.15 -18.60 -0.43
CA PRO A 100 31.31 -18.25 0.36
C PRO A 100 32.36 -19.37 0.23
N ARG A 101 33.53 -19.05 -0.34
CA ARG A 101 34.74 -19.85 -0.10
C ARG A 101 35.10 -19.66 1.37
N GLN A 102 34.67 -20.57 2.23
CA GLN A 102 35.24 -20.68 3.56
C GLN A 102 36.63 -21.29 3.40
N SER A 103 37.67 -20.52 3.73
CA SER A 103 39.01 -21.01 4.02
C SER A 103 39.19 -21.09 5.53
#